data_AF-A0A937KH04-F1
#
_entry.id   AF-A0A937KH04-F1
#
_cell.length_a   1.000
_cell.length_b   1.000
_cell.length_c   1.000
_cell.angle_alpha   90.00
_cell.angle_beta   90.00
_cell.angle_gamma   90.00
#
_symmetry.space_group_name_H-M   'P 1'
#
loop_
_entity.id
_entity.type
_entity.pdbx_description
1 polymer ?
#
loop_
_entity_poly.entity_id
_entity_poly.type
_entity_poly.pdbx_seq_one_letter_code
_entity_poly.pdbx_strand_id
1 'polypeptide(L)'
;RFFVNESIREQILIHYDKEVPYSVEVITEDFKDSPKIIRIRSLILVERESQKGILIGHKGSALKKVASKARGNLEKFFRKKIFLEVFVKVKKNWRNDPSSLKKFGYNL
;
A
#
# COMPACT_ATOMS: atom_id res chain seq x y z
N ARG A 1 -9.26 6.85 4.01
CA ARG A 1 -8.76 5.67 3.26
C ARG A 1 -7.91 6.10 2.05
N PHE A 2 -8.43 6.94 1.14
CA PHE A 2 -7.69 7.47 -0.02
C PHE A 2 -6.27 7.97 0.32
N PHE A 3 -6.12 8.90 1.26
CA PHE A 3 -4.81 9.44 1.64
C PHE A 3 -3.79 8.40 2.12
N VAL A 4 -4.24 7.33 2.77
CA VAL A 4 -3.35 6.22 3.17
C VAL A 4 -2.86 5.48 1.94
N ASN A 5 -3.79 5.13 1.04
CA ASN A 5 -3.46 4.44 -0.20
C ASN A 5 -2.49 5.27 -1.06
N GLU A 6 -2.78 6.56 -1.25
CA GLU A 6 -1.91 7.49 -1.97
C GLU A 6 -0.54 7.63 -1.32
N SER A 7 -0.47 7.77 0.00
CA SER A 7 0.82 7.90 0.68
C SER A 7 1.70 6.68 0.50
N ILE A 8 1.12 5.47 0.49
CA ILE A 8 1.88 4.25 0.19
C ILE A 8 2.25 4.19 -1.30
N ARG A 9 1.32 4.49 -2.21
CA ARG A 9 1.57 4.47 -3.67
C ARG A 9 2.65 5.47 -4.09
N GLU A 10 2.64 6.67 -3.54
CA GLU A 10 3.70 7.67 -3.73
C GLU A 10 5.07 7.09 -3.33
N GLN A 11 5.16 6.47 -2.15
CA GLN A 11 6.43 5.91 -1.70
C GLN A 11 6.86 4.68 -2.52
N ILE A 12 5.91 3.90 -3.07
CA ILE A 12 6.23 2.85 -4.05
C ILE A 12 6.80 3.49 -5.32
N LEU A 13 6.16 4.53 -5.85
CA LEU A 13 6.60 5.22 -7.07
C LEU A 13 8.01 5.81 -6.95
N ILE A 14 8.39 6.31 -5.78
CA ILE A 14 9.72 6.88 -5.52
C ILE A 14 10.81 5.81 -5.38
N HIS A 15 10.48 4.62 -4.87
CA HIS A 15 11.48 3.64 -4.42
C HIS A 15 11.60 2.39 -5.30
N TYR A 16 10.71 2.19 -6.26
CA TYR A 16 10.79 1.08 -7.20
C TYR A 16 10.81 1.60 -8.63
N ASP A 17 11.44 0.83 -9.51
CA ASP A 17 11.60 1.17 -10.93
C ASP A 17 10.81 0.21 -11.82
N LYS A 18 10.88 0.48 -13.13
CA LYS A 18 10.34 -0.36 -14.21
C LYS A 18 8.82 -0.54 -14.06
N GLU A 19 8.32 -1.76 -14.16
CA GLU A 19 6.89 -2.05 -14.20
C GLU A 19 6.22 -2.14 -12.82
N VAL A 20 6.99 -2.25 -11.73
CA VAL A 20 6.46 -2.50 -10.39
C VAL A 20 5.57 -1.35 -9.89
N PRO A 21 5.97 -0.06 -9.96
CA PRO A 21 5.12 1.06 -9.53
C PRO A 21 3.76 1.12 -10.21
N TYR A 22 3.68 0.65 -11.45
CA TYR A 22 2.48 0.70 -12.28
C TYR A 22 1.66 -0.58 -12.22
N SER A 23 2.10 -1.56 -11.41
CA SER A 23 1.50 -2.89 -11.29
C SER A 23 1.01 -3.20 -9.89
N VAL A 24 0.72 -2.15 -9.12
CA VAL A 24 0.25 -2.26 -7.74
C VAL A 24 -1.12 -1.62 -7.56
N GLU A 25 -1.93 -2.18 -6.67
CA GLU A 25 -3.07 -1.50 -6.07
C GLU A 25 -2.91 -1.47 -4.55
N VAL A 26 -3.33 -0.39 -3.89
CA VAL A 26 -3.21 -0.26 -2.43
C VAL A 26 -4.58 -0.09 -1.81
N ILE A 27 -4.90 -0.98 -0.87
CA ILE A 27 -6.20 -1.03 -0.21
C ILE A 27 -5.98 -0.94 1.29
N THR A 28 -6.57 0.07 1.93
CA THR A 28 -6.68 0.11 3.39
C THR A 28 -7.83 -0.79 3.82
N GLU A 29 -7.51 -1.93 4.43
CA GLU A 29 -8.48 -2.91 4.95
C GLU A 29 -9.06 -2.42 6.28
N ASP A 30 -8.21 -2.01 7.23
CA ASP A 30 -8.61 -1.56 8.57
C ASP A 30 -8.07 -0.16 8.88
N PHE A 31 -8.90 0.66 9.54
CA PHE A 31 -8.55 2.01 9.98
C PHE A 31 -9.23 2.28 11.32
N LYS A 32 -8.48 2.16 12.40
CA LYS A 32 -8.95 2.36 13.78
C LYS A 32 -8.31 3.62 14.35
N ASP A 33 -9.13 4.66 14.49
CA ASP A 33 -8.73 5.90 15.12
C ASP A 33 -9.05 5.85 16.62
N SER A 34 -8.01 5.89 17.45
CA SER A 34 -8.13 5.99 18.91
C SER A 34 -7.45 7.28 19.38
N PRO A 35 -7.84 7.90 20.51
CA PRO A 35 -7.36 9.24 20.89
C PRO A 35 -5.84 9.48 20.80
N LYS A 36 -5.01 8.48 21.09
CA LYS A 36 -3.54 8.60 21.06
C LYS A 36 -2.86 8.09 19.79
N ILE A 37 -3.48 7.17 19.05
CA ILE A 37 -2.84 6.47 17.93
C ILE A 37 -3.87 6.02 16.91
N ILE A 38 -3.52 6.13 15.63
CA ILE A 38 -4.28 5.53 14.53
C ILE A 38 -3.61 4.22 14.15
N ARG A 39 -4.37 3.13 14.13
CA ARG A 39 -3.91 1.82 13.66
C ARG A 39 -4.48 1.57 12.27
N ILE A 40 -3.61 1.32 11.31
CA ILE A 40 -3.98 1.18 9.91
C ILE A 40 -3.39 -0.11 9.38
N ARG A 41 -4.22 -0.90 8.70
CA ARG A 41 -3.78 -2.07 7.93
C ARG A 41 -4.04 -1.83 6.46
N SER A 42 -2.98 -1.91 5.67
CA SER A 42 -3.03 -1.74 4.23
C SER A 42 -2.47 -2.97 3.53
N LEU A 43 -3.02 -3.23 2.35
CA LEU A 43 -2.66 -4.31 1.46
C LEU A 43 -2.19 -3.74 0.13
N ILE A 44 -1.00 -4.16 -0.29
CA ILE A 44 -0.49 -3.94 -1.64
C ILE A 44 -0.80 -5.20 -2.45
N LEU A 45 -1.60 -5.06 -3.49
CA LEU A 45 -1.88 -6.10 -4.46
C LEU A 45 -0.91 -6.00 -5.63
N VAL A 46 -0.35 -7.12 -6.05
CA VAL A 46 0.44 -7.26 -7.28
C VAL A 46 -0.08 -8.41 -8.13
N GLU A 47 0.32 -8.45 -9.40
CA GLU A 47 -0.15 -9.49 -10.32
C GLU A 47 0.75 -10.74 -10.34
N ARG A 48 2.04 -10.59 -10.01
CA ARG A 48 3.04 -11.65 -10.13
C ARG A 48 3.83 -11.83 -8.83
N GLU A 49 4.25 -13.06 -8.55
CA GLU A 49 5.06 -13.37 -7.36
C GLU A 49 6.44 -12.69 -7.43
N SER A 50 7.00 -12.50 -8.63
CA SER A 50 8.25 -11.74 -8.83
C SER A 50 8.12 -10.30 -8.32
N GLN A 51 7.02 -9.63 -8.62
CA GLN A 51 6.73 -8.27 -8.16
C GLN A 51 6.59 -8.22 -6.63
N LYS A 52 5.94 -9.22 -6.04
CA LYS A 52 5.86 -9.36 -4.57
C LYS A 52 7.25 -9.52 -3.96
N GLY A 53 8.11 -10.35 -4.55
CA GLY A 53 9.51 -10.49 -4.14
C GLY A 53 10.28 -9.17 -4.18
N ILE A 54 10.12 -8.40 -5.25
CA ILE A 54 10.75 -7.07 -5.41
C ILE A 54 10.25 -6.09 -4.34
N LEU A 55 8.93 -6.01 -4.13
CA LEU A 55 8.33 -5.13 -3.11
C LEU A 55 8.77 -5.48 -1.69
N ILE A 56 8.85 -6.76 -1.36
CA ILE A 56 9.31 -7.19 -0.03
C ILE A 56 10.80 -6.85 0.10
N GLY A 57 11.59 -7.16 -0.93
CA GLY A 57 13.04 -7.02 -0.92
C GLY A 57 13.72 -7.99 0.04
N HIS A 58 15.04 -7.97 0.08
CA HIS A 58 15.82 -8.87 0.93
C HIS A 58 15.45 -8.68 2.41
N LYS A 59 14.95 -9.75 3.04
CA LYS A 59 14.47 -9.76 4.44
C LYS A 59 13.44 -8.67 4.78
N GLY A 60 12.62 -8.26 3.81
CA GLY A 60 11.56 -7.26 4.03
C GLY A 60 12.07 -5.80 4.09
N SER A 61 13.34 -5.56 3.78
CA SER A 61 13.98 -4.24 3.93
C SER A 61 13.35 -3.16 3.04
N ALA A 62 13.01 -3.48 1.79
CA ALA A 62 12.42 -2.55 0.84
C ALA A 62 11.00 -2.14 1.29
N LEU A 63 10.16 -3.12 1.63
CA LEU A 63 8.81 -2.86 2.15
C LEU A 63 8.84 -2.04 3.43
N LYS A 64 9.77 -2.36 4.36
CA LYS A 64 9.94 -1.61 5.60
C LYS A 64 10.30 -0.15 5.34
N LYS A 65 11.17 0.14 4.35
CA LYS A 65 11.54 1.51 3.96
C LYS A 65 10.31 2.28 3.48
N VAL A 66 9.54 1.70 2.56
CA VAL A 66 8.31 2.30 2.01
C VAL A 66 7.27 2.55 3.08
N ALA A 67 6.96 1.54 3.89
CA ALA A 67 6.00 1.67 4.99
C ALA A 67 6.44 2.71 6.02
N SER A 68 7.74 2.80 6.33
CA SER A 68 8.25 3.81 7.28
C SER A 68 8.13 5.23 6.75
N LYS A 69 8.39 5.45 5.46
CA LYS A 69 8.25 6.77 4.82
C LYS A 69 6.78 7.18 4.71
N ALA A 70 5.91 6.26 4.27
CA ALA A 70 4.48 6.50 4.18
C ALA A 70 3.89 6.82 5.57
N ARG A 71 4.26 6.03 6.60
CA ARG A 71 3.88 6.31 7.99
C ARG A 71 4.28 7.71 8.43
N GLY A 72 5.50 8.15 8.11
CA GLY A 72 5.97 9.50 8.42
C GLY A 72 5.13 10.61 7.76
N ASN A 73 4.74 10.43 6.49
CA ASN A 73 3.85 11.37 5.79
C ASN A 73 2.46 11.40 6.44
N LEU A 74 1.90 10.23 6.77
CA LEU A 74 0.60 10.13 7.42
C LEU A 74 0.63 10.71 8.84
N GLU A 75 1.69 10.51 9.62
CA GLU A 75 1.80 11.10 10.97
C GLU A 75 1.78 12.62 10.91
N LYS A 76 2.44 13.23 9.91
CA LYS A 76 2.39 14.67 9.67
C LYS A 76 0.99 15.13 9.27
N PHE A 77 0.34 14.39 8.37
CA PHE A 77 -1.00 14.73 7.87
C PHE A 77 -2.05 14.66 8.98
N PHE A 78 -2.09 13.57 9.75
CA PHE A 78 -3.06 13.37 10.83
C PHE A 78 -2.66 14.03 12.16
N ARG A 79 -1.43 14.56 12.26
CA ARG A 79 -0.85 15.13 13.49
C ARG A 79 -0.97 14.20 14.69
N LYS A 80 -0.76 12.89 14.45
CA LYS A 80 -1.01 11.82 15.40
C LYS A 80 -0.05 10.67 15.18
N LYS A 81 0.22 9.89 16.23
CA LYS A 81 0.99 8.66 16.09
C LYS A 81 0.25 7.66 15.22
N ILE A 82 0.99 6.97 14.36
CA ILE A 82 0.42 5.96 13.46
C ILE A 82 1.17 4.65 13.63
N PHE A 83 0.40 3.58 13.74
CA PHE A 83 0.86 2.22 13.53
C PHE A 83 0.35 1.75 12.17
N LEU A 84 1.27 1.55 11.22
CA LEU A 84 0.95 1.16 9.86
C LEU A 84 1.47 -0.25 9.58
N GLU A 85 0.55 -1.19 9.42
CA GLU A 85 0.83 -2.54 8.92
C GLU A 85 0.62 -2.56 7.40
N VAL A 86 1.61 -3.06 6.66
CA VAL A 86 1.52 -3.20 5.21
C VAL A 86 1.84 -4.64 4.82
N PHE A 87 0.92 -5.27 4.08
CA PHE A 87 1.10 -6.62 3.53
C PHE A 87 1.15 -6.57 2.01
N VAL A 88 1.80 -7.57 1.41
CA VAL A 88 1.82 -7.74 -0.05
C VAL A 88 1.15 -9.07 -0.40
N LYS A 89 0.10 -9.03 -1.23
CA LYS A 89 -0.58 -10.23 -1.74
C LYS A 89 -0.54 -10.25 -3.27
N VAL A 90 -0.39 -11.44 -3.84
CA VAL A 90 -0.57 -11.64 -5.28
C VAL A 90 -2.04 -11.87 -5.57
N LYS A 91 -2.59 -11.13 -6.53
CA LYS A 91 -3.90 -11.36 -7.11
C LYS A 91 -3.73 -11.38 -8.63
N LYS A 92 -3.90 -12.52 -9.26
CA LYS A 92 -3.72 -12.59 -10.73
C LYS A 92 -4.85 -11.85 -11.45
N ASN A 93 -4.52 -11.15 -12.53
CA ASN A 93 -5.47 -10.49 -13.44
C ASN A 93 -6.47 -9.53 -12.76
N TRP A 94 -6.13 -8.93 -11.62
CA TRP A 94 -7.08 -8.05 -10.91
C TRP A 94 -7.43 -6.80 -11.70
N ARG A 95 -6.52 -6.31 -12.56
CA ARG A 95 -6.76 -5.15 -13.45
C ARG A 95 -7.84 -5.42 -14.51
N ASN A 96 -8.04 -6.68 -14.87
CA ASN A 96 -9.01 -7.08 -15.89
C ASN A 96 -10.29 -7.66 -15.28
N ASP A 97 -10.42 -7.67 -13.95
CA ASP A 97 -11.60 -8.15 -13.25
C ASP A 97 -12.49 -6.96 -12.86
N PRO A 98 -13.65 -6.76 -13.53
CA PRO A 98 -14.55 -5.64 -13.22
C PRO A 98 -15.04 -5.63 -11.77
N SER A 99 -15.16 -6.80 -11.13
CA SER A 99 -15.54 -6.92 -9.72
C SER A 99 -14.43 -6.38 -8.81
N SER A 100 -13.18 -6.65 -9.15
CA SER A 100 -12.02 -6.10 -8.47
C SER A 100 -11.93 -4.59 -8.66
N LEU A 101 -12.03 -4.10 -9.89
CA LEU A 101 -11.98 -2.66 -10.21
C LEU A 101 -13.05 -1.87 -9.45
N LYS A 102 -14.30 -2.35 -9.46
CA LYS A 102 -15.41 -1.73 -8.71
C LYS A 102 -15.14 -1.68 -7.21
N LYS A 103 -14.54 -2.74 -6.63
CA LYS A 103 -14.15 -2.77 -5.22
C LYS A 103 -13.03 -1.81 -4.88
N PHE A 104 -12.16 -1.49 -5.84
CA PHE A 104 -11.04 -0.57 -5.67
C PHE A 104 -11.43 0.89 -5.91
N GLY A 105 -12.67 1.15 -6.36
CA GLY A 105 -13.19 2.49 -6.62
C GLY A 105 -12.95 2.98 -8.05
N TYR A 106 -12.49 2.11 -8.95
CA TYR A 106 -12.49 2.38 -10.38
C TYR A 106 -13.89 2.08 -10.94
N ASN A 107 -14.71 3.11 -11.08
CA ASN A 107 -15.92 3.04 -11.88
C ASN A 107 -15.55 3.36 -13.33
N LEU A 108 -15.68 2.38 -14.23
CA LEU A 108 -15.67 2.60 -15.68
C LEU A 108 -17.04 3.13 -16.12
#